data_AF-A0A936GA67-F1
#
_entry.id   AF-A0A936GA67-F1
#
_cell.length_a   1.000
_cell.length_b   1.000
_cell.length_c   1.000
_cell.angle_alpha   90.00
_cell.angle_beta   90.00
_cell.angle_gamma   90.00
#
_symmetry.space_group_name_H-M   'P 1'
#
loop_
_entity.id
_entity.type
_entity.pdbx_description
1 polymer ?
#
loop_
_entity_poly.entity_id
_entity_poly.type
_entity_poly.pdbx_seq_one_letter_code
_entity_poly.pdbx_strand_id
1 'polypeptide(L)'
;MDDIYHALGNQIKSLGGDVTLLMLGEDRQSLIASYMSYAPGLIRKLEKLTGSSAIGYRIAVSQESIYARDIASNKAEYVQSAKQHFYDAFPKEFRYVAEKIIDILNVGAGDLAPVACGRRDSG
;
A
#
# COMPACT_ATOMS: atom_id res chain seq x y z
N MET A 1 -3.68 17.15 -4.98
CA MET A 1 -3.94 15.81 -4.40
C MET A 1 -2.67 15.31 -3.71
N ASP A 2 -1.52 15.45 -4.36
CA ASP A 2 -0.18 15.20 -3.78
C ASP A 2 0.06 15.85 -2.42
N ASP A 3 -0.35 17.11 -2.20
CA ASP A 3 -0.13 17.79 -0.92
C ASP A 3 -0.77 17.07 0.27
N ILE A 4 -1.92 16.41 0.06
CA ILE A 4 -2.60 15.64 1.10
C ILE A 4 -1.81 14.37 1.42
N TYR A 5 -1.29 13.69 0.39
CA TYR A 5 -0.48 12.48 0.56
C TYR A 5 0.82 12.76 1.30
N HIS A 6 1.49 13.87 0.94
CA HIS A 6 2.68 14.33 1.63
C HIS A 6 2.38 14.73 3.08
N ALA A 7 1.27 15.43 3.34
CA ALA A 7 0.88 15.81 4.70
C ALA A 7 0.60 14.57 5.58
N LEU A 8 -0.18 13.61 5.08
CA LEU A 8 -0.48 12.35 5.78
C LEU A 8 0.79 11.54 6.03
N GLY A 9 1.64 11.41 5.02
CA GLY A 9 2.93 10.72 5.12
C GLY A 9 3.84 11.34 6.17
N ASN A 10 3.94 12.67 6.19
CA ASN A 10 4.75 13.38 7.17
C ASN A 10 4.20 13.23 8.60
N GLN A 11 2.88 13.24 8.77
CA GLN A 11 2.25 13.01 10.08
C GLN A 11 2.55 11.60 10.61
N ILE A 12 2.35 10.55 9.80
CA ILE A 12 2.63 9.17 10.20
C ILE A 12 4.13 9.00 10.50
N LYS A 13 4.98 9.61 9.67
CA LYS A 13 6.43 9.61 9.89
C LYS A 13 6.86 10.29 11.18
N SER A 14 6.19 11.38 11.57
CA SER A 14 6.46 12.04 12.84
C SER A 14 6.13 11.18 14.06
N LEU A 15 5.25 10.18 13.91
CA LEU A 15 4.92 9.17 14.92
C LEU A 15 5.87 7.96 14.90
N GLY A 16 6.87 7.95 14.02
CA GLY A 16 7.83 6.85 13.88
C GLY A 16 7.35 5.70 12.97
N GLY A 17 6.25 5.88 12.24
CA GLY A 17 5.75 4.90 11.28
C GLY A 17 6.14 5.22 9.83
N ASP A 18 6.07 4.21 8.97
CA ASP A 18 6.08 4.39 7.52
C ASP A 18 4.73 4.01 6.92
N VAL A 19 4.36 4.63 5.79
CA VAL A 19 3.07 4.44 5.13
C VAL A 19 3.24 4.21 3.63
N THR A 20 2.44 3.29 3.10
CA THR A 20 2.12 3.20 1.67
C THR A 20 0.68 3.62 1.48
N LEU A 21 0.42 4.61 0.62
CA LEU A 21 -0.94 4.97 0.22
C LEU A 21 -1.28 4.29 -1.10
N LEU A 22 -2.36 3.51 -1.07
CA LEU A 22 -2.92 2.81 -2.22
C LEU A 22 -4.19 3.50 -2.67
N MET A 23 -4.26 3.90 -3.94
CA MET A 23 -5.47 4.46 -4.54
C MET A 23 -6.24 3.36 -5.27
N LEU A 24 -7.54 3.27 -5.04
CA LEU A 24 -8.41 2.44 -5.87
C LEU A 24 -8.46 3.04 -7.27
N GLY A 25 -8.08 2.24 -8.27
CA GLY A 25 -8.16 2.59 -9.68
C GLY A 25 -9.61 2.81 -10.11
N GLU A 26 -9.80 3.56 -11.20
CA GLU A 26 -11.13 3.81 -11.78
C GLU A 26 -11.83 2.52 -12.20
N ASP A 27 -11.05 1.49 -12.56
CA ASP A 27 -11.51 0.13 -12.84
C ASP A 27 -12.12 -0.58 -11.63
N ARG A 28 -11.92 -0.07 -10.40
CA ARG A 28 -12.27 -0.69 -9.12
C ARG A 28 -11.75 -2.12 -8.95
N GLN A 29 -10.78 -2.51 -9.76
CA GLN A 29 -10.16 -3.83 -9.80
C GLN A 29 -8.66 -3.76 -9.55
N SER A 30 -8.12 -2.55 -9.34
CA SER A 30 -6.71 -2.36 -9.01
C SER A 30 -6.51 -1.35 -7.89
N LEU A 31 -5.47 -1.59 -7.07
CA LEU A 31 -4.92 -0.63 -6.13
C LEU A 31 -3.58 -0.13 -6.67
N ILE A 32 -3.39 1.18 -6.69
CA ILE A 32 -2.20 1.83 -7.25
C ILE A 32 -1.39 2.42 -6.10
N ALA A 33 -0.14 1.99 -5.95
CA ALA A 33 0.79 2.59 -5.00
C ALA A 33 1.10 4.04 -5.41
N SER A 34 0.46 4.99 -4.74
CA SER A 34 0.49 6.41 -5.14
C SER A 34 1.45 7.23 -4.30
N TYR A 35 1.78 6.75 -3.09
CA TYR A 35 2.75 7.39 -2.21
C TYR A 35 3.39 6.38 -1.25
N MET A 36 4.64 6.63 -0.90
CA MET A 36 5.44 5.85 0.06
C MET A 36 6.31 6.80 0.90
N SER A 37 6.24 6.72 2.24
CA SER A 37 7.06 7.57 3.13
C SER A 37 8.47 7.03 3.40
N TYR A 38 8.74 5.80 2.97
CA TYR A 38 9.98 5.08 3.21
C TYR A 38 11.20 5.85 2.71
N ALA A 39 12.36 5.60 3.34
CA ALA A 39 13.61 6.21 2.90
C ALA A 39 13.88 5.89 1.40
N PRO A 40 14.34 6.86 0.59
CA PRO A 40 14.59 6.65 -0.85
C PRO A 40 15.55 5.49 -1.15
N GLY A 41 16.46 5.17 -0.22
CA GLY A 41 17.34 4.00 -0.32
C GLY A 41 16.59 2.66 -0.27
N LEU A 42 15.52 2.56 0.51
CA LEU A 42 14.69 1.34 0.61
C LEU A 42 13.81 1.18 -0.63
N ILE A 43 13.19 2.27 -1.10
CA ILE A 43 12.39 2.27 -2.33
C ILE A 43 13.25 1.83 -3.52
N ARG A 44 14.47 2.38 -3.67
CA ARG A 44 15.40 1.94 -4.73
C ARG A 44 15.81 0.47 -4.64
N LYS A 45 15.91 -0.10 -3.43
CA LYS A 45 16.17 -1.55 -3.26
C LYS A 45 14.97 -2.38 -3.71
N LEU A 46 13.76 -1.95 -3.33
CA LEU A 46 12.51 -2.57 -3.76
C LEU A 46 12.41 -2.59 -5.30
N GLU A 47 12.63 -1.46 -5.95
CA GLU A 47 12.53 -1.33 -7.42
C GLU A 47 13.56 -2.20 -8.15
N LYS A 48 14.79 -2.27 -7.62
CA LYS A 48 15.82 -3.17 -8.16
C LYS A 48 15.45 -4.65 -8.03
N LEU A 49 14.77 -5.00 -6.93
CA LEU A 49 14.36 -6.38 -6.66
C LEU A 49 13.21 -6.80 -7.58
N THR A 50 12.25 -5.91 -7.85
CA THR A 50 11.05 -6.21 -8.66
C THR A 50 11.25 -5.90 -10.15
N GLY A 51 12.27 -5.14 -10.51
CA GLY A 51 12.45 -4.61 -11.86
C GLY A 51 11.36 -3.62 -12.30
N SER A 52 10.57 -3.11 -11.34
CA SER A 52 9.42 -2.23 -11.57
C SER A 52 9.45 -1.03 -10.66
N SER A 53 8.86 0.09 -11.09
CA SER A 53 8.67 1.27 -10.23
C SER A 53 7.79 0.92 -9.04
N ALA A 54 8.18 1.37 -7.84
CA ALA A 54 7.39 1.14 -6.63
C ALA A 54 6.15 2.04 -6.61
N ILE A 55 6.31 3.30 -7.00
CA ILE A 55 5.19 4.22 -7.25
C ILE A 55 4.59 3.92 -8.62
N GLY A 56 3.27 3.85 -8.68
CA GLY A 56 2.50 3.45 -9.85
C GLY A 56 2.33 1.93 -9.99
N TYR A 57 2.93 1.12 -9.10
CA TYR A 57 2.71 -0.32 -9.09
C TYR A 57 1.22 -0.63 -8.89
N ARG A 58 0.67 -1.52 -9.71
CA ARG A 58 -0.74 -1.92 -9.67
C ARG A 58 -0.88 -3.30 -9.04
N ILE A 59 -1.64 -3.35 -7.97
CA ILE A 59 -2.06 -4.57 -7.29
C ILE A 59 -3.43 -4.95 -7.85
N ALA A 60 -3.56 -6.16 -8.36
CA ALA A 60 -4.86 -6.68 -8.79
C ALA A 60 -5.74 -7.01 -7.57
N VAL A 61 -6.95 -6.48 -7.53
CA VAL A 61 -7.95 -6.76 -6.50
C VAL A 61 -8.92 -7.80 -7.06
N SER A 62 -8.64 -9.07 -6.81
CA SER A 62 -9.60 -10.15 -7.08
C SER A 62 -10.66 -10.20 -5.97
N GLN A 63 -11.83 -10.77 -6.25
CA GLN A 63 -12.90 -10.93 -5.24
C GLN A 63 -12.46 -11.74 -4.01
N GLU A 64 -11.45 -12.60 -4.16
CA GLU A 64 -10.90 -13.43 -3.09
C GLU A 64 -9.73 -12.75 -2.34
N SER A 65 -9.23 -11.61 -2.85
CA SER A 65 -8.09 -10.93 -2.25
C SER A 65 -8.44 -10.33 -0.89
N ILE A 66 -7.44 -10.28 0.00
CA ILE A 66 -7.55 -9.58 1.28
C ILE A 66 -7.91 -8.10 1.09
N TYR A 67 -7.40 -7.47 0.02
CA TYR A 67 -7.73 -6.09 -0.33
C TYR A 67 -9.22 -5.90 -0.65
N ALA A 68 -9.86 -6.84 -1.34
CA ALA A 68 -11.30 -6.75 -1.61
C ALA A 68 -12.12 -6.79 -0.31
N ARG A 69 -11.70 -7.63 0.64
CA ARG A 69 -12.31 -7.73 1.97
C ARG A 69 -12.15 -6.43 2.76
N ASP A 70 -10.94 -5.89 2.80
CA ASP A 70 -10.61 -4.68 3.56
C ASP A 70 -11.34 -3.45 2.99
N ILE A 71 -11.42 -3.34 1.66
CA ILE A 71 -12.21 -2.28 1.00
C ILE A 71 -13.70 -2.42 1.34
N ALA A 72 -14.24 -3.64 1.32
CA ALA A 72 -15.65 -3.89 1.63
C ALA A 72 -15.99 -3.66 3.11
N SER A 73 -15.06 -3.94 4.04
CA SER A 73 -15.28 -3.72 5.47
C SER A 73 -15.36 -2.24 5.82
N ASN A 74 -14.66 -1.38 5.07
CA ASN A 74 -14.56 0.07 5.26
C ASN A 74 -14.20 0.44 6.71
N LYS A 75 -13.36 -0.37 7.35
CA LYS A 75 -12.90 -0.19 8.73
C LYS A 75 -11.38 -0.19 8.77
N ALA A 76 -10.83 0.59 9.69
CA ALA A 76 -9.44 0.45 10.06
C ALA A 76 -9.25 -0.88 10.81
N GLU A 77 -8.34 -1.70 10.33
CA GLU A 77 -8.01 -3.00 10.92
C GLU A 77 -6.53 -3.03 11.26
N TYR A 78 -6.23 -3.44 12.49
CA TYR A 78 -4.86 -3.73 12.90
C TYR A 78 -4.43 -5.06 12.29
N VAL A 79 -3.39 -5.02 11.48
CA VAL A 79 -2.82 -6.18 10.82
C VAL A 79 -1.57 -6.61 11.60
N GLN A 80 -1.66 -7.75 12.29
CA GLN A 80 -0.54 -8.32 13.06
C GLN A 80 0.66 -8.68 12.18
N SER A 81 0.45 -8.93 10.89
CA SER A 81 1.48 -9.25 9.91
C SER A 81 1.02 -8.87 8.51
N ALA A 82 1.75 -7.96 7.85
CA ALA A 82 1.46 -7.57 6.48
C ALA A 82 1.73 -8.69 5.45
N LYS A 83 2.24 -9.86 5.86
CA LYS A 83 2.61 -10.95 4.95
C LYS A 83 1.49 -11.28 3.97
N GLN A 84 0.26 -11.49 4.45
CA GLN A 84 -0.83 -11.89 3.57
C GLN A 84 -1.16 -10.80 2.52
N HIS A 85 -1.11 -9.53 2.91
CA HIS A 85 -1.27 -8.40 1.97
C HIS A 85 -0.21 -8.38 0.89
N PHE A 86 1.07 -8.56 1.26
CA PHE A 86 2.14 -8.65 0.26
C PHE A 86 2.02 -9.90 -0.61
N TYR A 87 1.55 -11.04 -0.09
CA TYR A 87 1.34 -12.26 -0.90
C TYR A 87 0.21 -12.11 -1.92
N ASP A 88 -0.82 -11.35 -1.59
CA ASP A 88 -1.93 -11.04 -2.50
C ASP A 88 -1.57 -9.90 -3.46
N ALA A 89 -0.60 -9.06 -3.11
CA ALA A 89 -0.10 -7.98 -3.97
C ALA A 89 0.69 -8.48 -5.18
N PHE A 90 1.27 -9.69 -5.11
CA PHE A 90 2.09 -10.27 -6.17
C PHE A 90 1.45 -11.52 -6.79
N PRO A 91 1.63 -11.73 -8.11
CA PRO A 91 1.31 -13.00 -8.75
C PRO A 91 2.02 -14.17 -8.05
N LYS A 92 1.45 -15.37 -8.13
CA LYS A 92 1.94 -16.56 -7.41
C LYS A 92 3.42 -16.83 -7.64
N GLU A 93 3.88 -16.59 -8.86
CA GLU A 93 5.25 -16.80 -9.34
C GLU A 93 6.25 -15.84 -8.69
N PHE A 94 5.78 -14.70 -8.14
CA PHE A 94 6.61 -13.68 -7.51
C PHE A 94 6.44 -13.62 -5.99
N ARG A 95 5.68 -14.53 -5.38
CA ARG A 95 5.50 -14.58 -3.92
C ARG A 95 6.79 -14.80 -3.15
N TYR A 96 7.78 -15.46 -3.74
CA TYR A 96 9.12 -15.60 -3.14
C TYR A 96 9.82 -14.25 -2.93
N VAL A 97 9.38 -13.21 -3.65
CA VAL A 97 9.88 -11.84 -3.51
C VAL A 97 9.17 -11.11 -2.37
N ALA A 98 7.94 -11.50 -2.02
CA ALA A 98 7.12 -10.83 -1.00
C ALA A 98 7.83 -10.79 0.36
N GLU A 99 8.45 -11.90 0.80
CA GLU A 99 9.20 -11.93 2.05
C GLU A 99 10.41 -10.99 2.02
N LYS A 100 11.17 -10.98 0.92
CA LYS A 100 12.31 -10.07 0.76
C LYS A 100 11.88 -8.60 0.77
N ILE A 101 10.71 -8.29 0.24
CA ILE A 101 10.16 -6.93 0.24
C ILE A 101 9.80 -6.52 1.67
N ILE A 102 9.14 -7.40 2.42
CA ILE A 102 8.81 -7.17 3.83
C ILE A 102 10.08 -6.89 4.63
N ASP A 103 11.15 -7.66 4.41
CA ASP A 103 12.44 -7.45 5.06
C ASP A 103 13.10 -6.12 4.64
N ILE A 104 13.06 -5.77 3.34
CA ILE A 104 13.61 -4.50 2.84
C ILE A 104 12.89 -3.30 3.44
N LEU A 105 11.57 -3.37 3.51
CA LEU A 105 10.74 -2.29 4.03
C LEU A 105 10.63 -2.32 5.57
N ASN A 106 11.17 -3.36 6.23
CA ASN A 106 11.04 -3.61 7.65
C ASN A 106 9.59 -3.56 8.14
N VAL A 107 8.68 -4.15 7.35
CA VAL A 107 7.24 -4.12 7.65
C VAL A 107 6.91 -5.22 8.65
N GLY A 108 6.51 -4.81 9.86
CA GLY A 108 6.03 -5.72 10.90
C GLY A 108 4.50 -5.77 10.96
N ALA A 109 3.98 -5.42 12.13
CA ALA A 109 2.57 -5.13 12.31
C ALA A 109 2.27 -3.66 11.96
N GLY A 110 1.03 -3.38 11.57
CA GLY A 110 0.60 -2.03 11.22
C GLY A 110 -0.90 -1.93 11.04
N ASP A 111 -1.38 -0.71 10.82
CA ASP A 111 -2.79 -0.46 10.56
C ASP A 111 -3.05 -0.38 9.06
N LEU A 112 -4.09 -1.08 8.60
CA LEU A 112 -4.64 -0.89 7.27
C LEU A 112 -6.00 -0.21 7.40
N ALA A 113 -6.12 0.96 6.79
CA ALA A 113 -7.33 1.77 6.87
C ALA A 113 -7.76 2.22 5.47
N PRO A 114 -8.98 1.87 5.03
CA PRO A 114 -9.60 2.50 3.88
C PRO A 114 -9.82 4.00 4.19
N VAL A 115 -9.26 4.88 3.35
CA VAL A 115 -9.43 6.33 3.48
C VAL A 115 -10.36 6.82 2.37
N ALA A 116 -11.59 7.18 2.74
CA ALA A 116 -12.51 7.84 1.81
C ALA A 116 -12.10 9.31 1.64
N CYS A 117 -11.52 9.65 0.49
CA CYS A 117 -11.30 11.04 0.12
C CYS A 117 -12.59 11.61 -0.46
N GLY A 118 -13.40 12.27 0.35
CA GLY A 118 -14.65 12.89 -0.11
C GLY A 118 -14.37 13.94 -1.18
N ARG A 119 -15.06 13.84 -2.33
CA ARG A 119 -15.23 15.02 -3.19
C ARG A 119 -16.12 16.00 -2.43
N ARG A 120 -15.64 17.22 -2.20
CA ARG A 120 -16.54 18.33 -1.88
C ARG A 120 -17.33 18.62 -3.14
N ASP A 121 -18.55 18.12 -3.21
CA ASP A 121 -19.55 18.66 -4.12
C ASP A 121 -19.96 20.01 -3.55
N SER A 122 -19.38 21.07 -4.12
CA SER A 122 -19.88 22.44 -3.92
C SER A 122 -21.18 22.56 -4.70
N GLY A 123 -22.29 22.29 -4.03
CA GLY A 123 -23.62 22.77 -4.41
C GLY A 123 -23.85 24.20 -3.94
#